data_AF-A0A821LC50-F1
#
_entry.id   AF-A0A821LC50-F1
#
_cell.length_a   1.000
_cell.length_b   1.000
_cell.length_c   1.000
_cell.angle_alpha   90.00
_cell.angle_beta   90.00
_cell.angle_gamma   90.00
#
_symmetry.space_group_name_H-M   'P 1'
#
loop_
_entity.id
_entity.type
_entity.pdbx_description
1 polymer ?
#
loop_
_entity_poly.entity_id
_entity_poly.type
_entity_poly.pdbx_seq_one_letter_code
_entity_poly.pdbx_strand_id
1 'polypeptide(L)'
;MAAAGASSEDETQSKSPTISFINSQKGKQLLIANEYTFKLNKATTTTKYWKCVVNSCSAKIHTDVNGHLMSIYIRSRTRHLMHLVKINDEHSHPSEKETIEVREFREKVKQRAVNETTPMLVLTYAIKHPSLKSEF
;
A
#
# COMPACT_ATOMS: atom_id res chain seq x y z
N MET A 1 -42.63 27.20 8.49
CA MET A 1 -41.97 26.83 7.22
C MET A 1 -40.52 27.27 7.36
N ALA A 2 -39.62 26.43 7.89
CA ALA A 2 -38.93 25.29 7.26
C ALA A 2 -37.83 25.69 6.25
N ALA A 3 -36.73 24.93 6.32
CA ALA A 3 -35.45 24.97 5.59
C ALA A 3 -34.41 26.00 6.10
N ALA A 4 -33.36 25.64 6.84
CA ALA A 4 -32.22 24.73 6.57
C ALA A 4 -31.10 25.39 5.77
N GLY A 5 -29.89 25.35 6.32
CA GLY A 5 -28.66 25.83 5.68
C GLY A 5 -27.43 25.48 6.52
N ALA A 6 -27.14 24.18 6.60
CA ALA A 6 -25.82 23.69 6.98
C ALA A 6 -24.82 23.94 5.85
N SER A 7 -23.55 24.19 6.17
CA SER A 7 -22.41 23.43 5.64
C SER A 7 -21.10 23.99 6.19
N SER A 8 -20.54 23.19 7.10
CA SER A 8 -19.15 23.10 7.56
C SER A 8 -18.08 23.63 6.60
N GLU A 9 -17.31 24.59 7.10
CA GLU A 9 -16.08 25.10 6.50
C GLU A 9 -14.92 24.12 6.77
N ASP A 10 -14.58 23.37 5.73
CA ASP A 10 -13.27 22.91 5.29
C ASP A 10 -12.07 23.06 6.26
N GLU A 11 -11.88 22.09 7.16
CA GLU A 11 -10.61 21.92 7.85
C GLU A 11 -9.59 21.23 6.93
N THR A 12 -8.78 22.04 6.24
CA THR A 12 -7.58 21.58 5.54
C THR A 12 -6.52 21.07 6.53
N GLN A 13 -6.67 19.83 6.99
CA GLN A 13 -5.68 19.17 7.83
C GLN A 13 -4.45 18.77 6.99
N SER A 14 -3.29 19.32 7.36
CA SER A 14 -1.96 19.01 6.82
C SER A 14 -1.51 17.58 7.14
N LYS A 15 -2.14 16.57 6.53
CA LYS A 15 -1.79 15.17 6.73
C LYS A 15 -0.52 14.84 5.94
N SER A 16 0.50 14.34 6.64
CA SER A 16 1.65 13.71 6.01
C SER A 16 1.19 12.52 5.15
N PRO A 17 1.81 12.30 3.98
CA PRO A 17 1.37 11.24 3.08
C PRO A 17 1.47 9.88 3.77
N THR A 18 0.34 9.17 3.85
CA THR A 18 0.27 7.86 4.48
C THR A 18 0.70 6.81 3.47
N ILE A 19 1.71 6.01 3.83
CA ILE A 19 2.19 4.91 3.00
C ILE A 19 1.90 3.56 3.66
N SER A 20 1.50 2.59 2.86
CA SER A 20 1.35 1.19 3.28
C SER A 20 1.85 0.26 2.18
N PHE A 21 2.10 -1.00 2.54
CA PHE A 21 2.58 -2.01 1.60
C PHE A 21 1.57 -3.15 1.52
N ILE A 22 1.32 -3.61 0.31
CA ILE A 22 0.40 -4.72 0.05
C ILE A 22 1.00 -5.65 -0.99
N ASN A 23 0.67 -6.94 -0.93
CA ASN A 23 1.12 -7.89 -1.93
C ASN A 23 0.11 -8.00 -3.08
N SER A 24 0.63 -7.99 -4.30
CA SER A 24 -0.11 -8.36 -5.50
C SER A 24 -0.57 -9.82 -5.42
N GLN A 25 -1.59 -10.17 -6.21
CA GLN A 25 -2.01 -11.58 -6.38
C GLN A 25 -0.84 -12.51 -6.76
N LYS A 26 0.14 -12.00 -7.51
CA LYS A 26 1.34 -12.74 -7.93
C LYS A 26 2.49 -12.67 -6.91
N GLY A 27 2.25 -12.19 -5.70
CA GLY A 27 3.23 -12.09 -4.62
C GLY A 27 4.20 -10.90 -4.71
N LYS A 28 4.07 -10.03 -5.72
CA LYS A 28 4.92 -8.83 -5.83
C LYS A 28 4.46 -7.74 -4.87
N GLN A 29 5.38 -7.12 -4.14
CA GLN A 29 5.07 -6.00 -3.26
C GLN A 29 4.64 -4.76 -4.06
N LEU A 30 3.59 -4.12 -3.57
CA LEU A 30 3.03 -2.87 -4.06
C LEU A 30 3.08 -1.86 -2.91
N LEU A 31 3.32 -0.61 -3.27
CA LEU A 31 3.28 0.52 -2.35
C LEU A 31 1.95 1.25 -2.57
N ILE A 32 1.20 1.47 -1.51
CA ILE A 32 0.02 2.32 -1.50
C ILE A 32 0.43 3.66 -0.89
N ALA A 33 0.13 4.75 -1.59
CA ALA A 33 0.32 6.10 -1.05
C ALA A 33 -0.91 6.94 -1.40
N ASN A 34 -1.60 7.47 -0.39
CA ASN A 34 -2.82 8.29 -0.53
C ASN A 34 -3.80 7.75 -1.60
N GLU A 35 -4.22 6.48 -1.45
CA GLU A 35 -5.19 5.81 -2.33
C GLU A 35 -4.71 5.50 -3.77
N TYR A 36 -3.42 5.67 -4.05
CA TYR A 36 -2.82 5.27 -5.32
C TYR A 36 -1.87 4.08 -5.15
N THR A 37 -1.87 3.17 -6.14
CA THR A 37 -0.99 2.02 -6.17
C THR A 37 0.28 2.29 -6.98
N PHE A 38 1.43 1.91 -6.43
CA PHE A 38 2.74 1.96 -7.07
C PHE A 38 3.37 0.56 -7.13
N LYS A 39 4.03 0.26 -8.25
CA LYS A 39 4.81 -0.95 -8.48
C LYS A 39 6.30 -0.64 -8.34
N LEU A 40 7.05 -1.58 -7.77
CA LEU A 40 8.51 -1.47 -7.68
C LEU A 40 9.10 -1.44 -9.10
N ASN A 41 9.88 -0.40 -9.40
CA ASN A 41 10.56 -0.23 -10.68
C ASN A 41 12.02 -0.69 -10.59
N LYS A 42 12.72 -0.25 -9.54
CA LYS A 42 14.12 -0.59 -9.28
C LYS A 42 14.36 -0.60 -7.77
N ALA A 43 15.21 -1.48 -7.30
CA ALA A 43 15.77 -1.42 -5.96
C ALA A 43 17.29 -1.27 -6.05
N THR A 44 17.83 -0.35 -5.27
CA THR A 44 19.25 -0.17 -5.01
C THR A 44 19.51 -0.58 -3.55
N THR A 45 20.78 -0.69 -3.15
CA THR A 45 21.19 -0.99 -1.77
C THR A 45 20.59 -0.06 -0.72
N THR A 46 20.30 1.19 -1.08
CA THR A 46 19.81 2.23 -0.15
C THR A 46 18.40 2.71 -0.47
N THR A 47 17.85 2.43 -1.65
CA THR A 47 16.62 3.10 -2.09
C THR A 47 15.82 2.21 -3.02
N LYS A 48 14.51 2.18 -2.80
CA LYS A 48 13.51 1.53 -3.66
C LYS A 48 12.78 2.61 -4.45
N TYR A 49 12.76 2.44 -5.77
CA TYR A 49 12.13 3.33 -6.73
C TYR A 49 10.81 2.72 -7.18
N TRP A 50 9.72 3.45 -6.96
CA TRP A 50 8.36 3.04 -7.24
C TRP A 50 7.78 3.92 -8.34
N LYS A 51 7.00 3.32 -9.23
CA LYS A 51 6.25 4.03 -10.28
C LYS A 51 4.77 3.68 -10.16
N CYS A 52 3.90 4.61 -10.53
CA CYS A 52 2.48 4.33 -10.56
C CYS A 52 2.19 3.07 -11.40
N VAL A 53 1.18 2.30 -10.99
CA VAL A 53 0.77 1.09 -11.74
C VAL A 53 0.25 1.46 -13.12
N VAL A 54 -0.45 2.59 -13.24
CA VAL A 54 -0.98 3.15 -14.49
C VAL A 54 0.15 3.73 -15.33
N ASN A 55 0.35 3.20 -16.55
CA ASN A 55 1.48 3.58 -17.40
C ASN A 55 1.39 5.02 -17.95
N SER A 56 0.19 5.59 -18.07
CA SER A 56 -0.02 6.99 -18.45
C SER A 56 0.21 7.97 -17.30
N CYS A 57 0.45 7.46 -16.09
CA CYS A 57 0.75 8.25 -14.91
C CYS A 57 2.26 8.39 -14.74
N SER A 58 2.70 9.62 -14.52
CA SER A 58 4.11 9.95 -14.38
C SER A 58 4.60 9.98 -12.92
N ALA A 59 3.70 9.67 -11.98
CA ALA A 59 3.99 9.69 -10.54
C ALA A 59 5.01 8.61 -10.15
N LYS A 60 5.97 9.02 -9.32
CA LYS A 60 7.07 8.20 -8.81
C LYS A 60 7.27 8.47 -7.32
N ILE A 61 7.63 7.43 -6.58
CA ILE A 61 7.92 7.52 -5.14
C ILE A 61 9.24 6.82 -4.88
N HIS A 62 10.07 7.37 -4.01
CA HIS A 62 11.25 6.70 -3.50
C HIS A 62 11.07 6.41 -2.01
N THR A 63 11.41 5.19 -1.61
CA THR A 63 11.47 4.79 -0.20
C THR A 63 12.85 4.29 0.14
N ASP A 64 13.22 4.36 1.41
CA ASP A 64 14.40 3.69 1.94
C ASP A 64 14.22 2.15 1.86
N VAL A 65 15.30 1.40 2.08
CA VAL A 65 15.28 -0.07 2.21
C VAL A 65 14.32 -0.52 3.30
N ASN A 66 14.22 0.24 4.39
CA ASN A 66 13.30 0.02 5.52
C ASN A 66 11.84 0.38 5.20
N GLY A 67 11.56 0.94 4.02
CA GLY A 67 10.22 1.33 3.62
C GLY A 67 9.80 2.73 4.07
N HIS A 68 10.70 3.50 4.67
CA HIS A 68 10.43 4.91 4.99
C HIS A 68 10.33 5.76 3.73
N LEU A 69 9.36 6.65 3.68
CA LEU A 69 9.19 7.57 2.57
C LEU A 69 10.38 8.55 2.49
N MET A 70 11.06 8.60 1.35
CA MET A 70 12.15 9.54 1.11
C MET A 70 11.69 10.72 0.27
N SER A 71 11.02 10.45 -0.85
CA SER A 71 10.60 11.51 -1.78
C SER A 71 9.49 11.06 -2.71
N ILE A 72 8.73 12.04 -3.19
CA ILE A 72 7.61 11.87 -4.11
C ILE A 72 7.80 12.83 -5.28
N TYR A 73 7.55 12.36 -6.50
CA TYR A 73 7.69 13.14 -7.72
C TYR A 73 6.50 12.90 -8.63
N ILE A 74 5.95 13.97 -9.17
CA ILE A 74 4.97 13.91 -10.26
C ILE A 74 5.52 14.76 -11.41
N ARG A 75 5.53 14.20 -12.63
CA ARG A 75 5.97 14.96 -13.81
C ARG A 75 4.80 15.77 -14.32
N SER A 76 4.77 17.06 -13.98
CA SER A 76 3.84 18.00 -14.61
C SER A 76 4.22 18.25 -16.08
N ARG A 77 3.22 18.58 -16.92
CA ARG A 77 3.44 18.93 -18.34
C ARG A 77 4.19 20.26 -18.50
N THR A 78 4.18 21.12 -17.49
CA THR A 78 5.01 22.33 -17.44
C THR A 78 6.46 21.91 -17.19
N ARG A 79 7.25 21.94 -18.27
CA ARG A 79 8.61 21.36 -18.40
C ARG A 79 9.71 21.93 -17.49
N HIS A 80 9.41 22.56 -16.35
CA HIS A 80 10.46 23.26 -15.57
C HIS A 80 10.43 23.14 -14.04
N LEU A 81 9.46 22.48 -13.39
CA LEU A 81 9.56 22.28 -11.94
C LEU A 81 9.31 20.83 -11.52
N MET A 82 10.38 20.22 -10.97
CA MET A 82 10.33 19.00 -10.19
C MET A 82 9.79 19.35 -8.82
N HIS A 83 8.48 19.48 -8.74
CA HIS A 83 7.79 19.98 -7.57
C HIS A 83 7.59 18.81 -6.60
N LEU A 84 8.09 18.91 -5.36
CA LEU A 84 7.79 17.98 -4.26
C LEU A 84 6.32 18.17 -3.88
N VAL A 85 5.41 17.67 -4.72
CA VAL A 85 3.98 17.97 -4.64
C VAL A 85 3.29 16.96 -3.75
N LYS A 86 2.43 17.48 -2.88
CA LYS A 86 1.43 16.73 -2.12
C LYS A 86 0.72 15.77 -3.08
N ILE A 87 0.70 14.48 -2.76
CA ILE A 87 0.17 13.40 -3.62
C ILE A 87 -1.30 13.61 -4.04
N ASN A 88 -2.02 14.53 -3.40
CA ASN A 88 -3.46 14.49 -3.35
C ASN A 88 -4.20 14.82 -4.65
N ASP A 89 -3.61 15.45 -5.68
CA ASP A 89 -4.41 15.87 -6.86
C ASP A 89 -3.73 15.86 -8.24
N GLU A 90 -2.49 15.42 -8.38
CA GLU A 90 -1.79 15.46 -9.69
C GLU A 90 -1.60 14.07 -10.34
N HIS A 91 -2.57 13.18 -10.20
CA HIS A 91 -2.62 11.93 -10.97
C HIS A 91 -3.44 12.11 -12.26
N SER A 92 -2.96 11.55 -13.38
CA SER A 92 -3.70 11.59 -14.65
C SER A 92 -4.89 10.63 -14.72
N HIS A 93 -5.29 10.07 -13.58
CA HIS A 93 -6.33 9.04 -13.43
C HIS A 93 -6.92 9.10 -12.01
N PRO A 94 -8.16 8.61 -11.82
CA PRO A 94 -8.78 8.53 -10.49
C PRO A 94 -8.04 7.57 -9.55
N SER A 95 -8.26 7.73 -8.25
CA SER A 95 -7.73 6.84 -7.22
C SER A 95 -8.33 5.44 -7.31
N GLU A 96 -7.55 4.44 -6.88
CA GLU A 96 -7.88 3.01 -6.99
C GLU A 96 -8.50 2.46 -5.70
N LYS A 97 -9.17 3.30 -4.92
CA LYS A 97 -9.59 3.04 -3.53
C LYS A 97 -10.33 1.71 -3.33
N GLU A 98 -11.39 1.46 -4.10
CA GLU A 98 -12.16 0.21 -4.01
C GLU A 98 -11.30 -1.02 -4.29
N THR A 99 -10.37 -0.92 -5.24
CA THR A 99 -9.48 -2.04 -5.58
C THR A 99 -8.44 -2.28 -4.49
N ILE A 100 -8.02 -1.23 -3.77
CA ILE A 100 -7.11 -1.32 -2.62
C ILE A 100 -7.83 -2.05 -1.48
N GLU A 101 -9.05 -1.63 -1.14
CA GLU A 101 -9.86 -2.25 -0.08
C GLU A 101 -10.13 -3.74 -0.36
N VAL A 102 -10.48 -4.10 -1.60
CA VAL A 102 -10.64 -5.50 -2.00
C VAL A 102 -9.34 -6.29 -1.84
N ARG A 103 -8.17 -5.69 -2.13
CA ARG A 103 -6.88 -6.36 -1.93
C ARG A 103 -6.57 -6.52 -0.45
N GLU A 104 -6.78 -5.51 0.37
CA GLU A 104 -6.57 -5.58 1.82
C GLU A 104 -7.46 -6.64 2.45
N PHE A 105 -8.72 -6.70 2.04
CA PHE A 105 -9.65 -7.73 2.49
C PHE A 105 -9.17 -9.13 2.11
N ARG A 106 -8.73 -9.32 0.86
CA ARG A 106 -8.16 -10.61 0.41
C ARG A 106 -6.93 -11.01 1.20
N GLU A 107 -6.05 -10.08 1.55
CA GLU A 107 -4.91 -10.39 2.43
C GLU A 107 -5.34 -10.83 3.82
N LYS A 108 -6.32 -10.15 4.42
CA LYS A 108 -6.89 -10.55 5.71
C LYS A 108 -7.48 -11.96 5.66
N VAL A 109 -8.21 -12.30 4.60
CA VAL A 109 -8.77 -13.65 4.40
C VAL A 109 -7.66 -14.69 4.26
N LYS A 110 -6.61 -14.41 3.48
CA LYS A 110 -5.44 -15.31 3.35
C LYS A 110 -4.73 -15.52 4.69
N GLN A 111 -4.53 -14.46 5.46
CA GLN A 111 -3.90 -14.57 6.79
C GLN A 111 -4.74 -15.40 7.74
N ARG A 112 -6.07 -15.26 7.74
CA ARG A 112 -6.96 -16.10 8.55
C ARG A 112 -6.86 -17.57 8.17
N ALA A 113 -6.94 -17.88 6.88
CA ALA A 113 -6.81 -19.25 6.40
C ALA A 113 -5.48 -19.88 6.86
N VAL A 114 -4.36 -19.14 6.77
CA VAL A 114 -3.07 -19.60 7.28
C VAL A 114 -3.11 -19.79 8.79
N ASN A 115 -3.59 -18.81 9.55
CA ASN A 115 -3.61 -18.85 11.02
C ASN A 115 -4.52 -19.95 11.58
N GLU A 116 -5.59 -20.31 10.87
CA GLU A 116 -6.51 -21.39 11.26
C GLU A 116 -5.97 -22.77 10.83
N THR A 117 -5.30 -22.85 9.68
CA THR A 117 -4.78 -24.12 9.14
C THR A 117 -3.45 -24.52 9.77
N THR A 118 -2.60 -23.55 10.15
CA THR A 118 -1.27 -23.84 10.73
C THR A 118 -1.36 -24.60 12.06
N PRO A 119 -2.26 -24.28 13.00
CA PRO A 119 -2.50 -25.08 14.20
C PRO A 119 -2.97 -26.51 13.89
N MET A 120 -3.83 -26.68 12.89
CA MET A 120 -4.31 -28.00 12.46
C MET A 120 -3.18 -28.85 11.87
N LEU A 121 -2.29 -28.26 11.08
CA LEU A 121 -1.11 -28.96 10.54
C LEU A 121 -0.11 -29.33 11.64
N VAL A 122 0.13 -28.44 12.60
CA VAL A 122 1.00 -28.72 13.75
C VAL A 122 0.42 -29.82 14.63
N LEU A 123 -0.89 -29.78 14.90
CA LEU A 123 -1.59 -30.83 15.67
C LEU A 123 -1.54 -32.19 14.97
N THR A 124 -1.87 -32.25 13.68
CA THR A 124 -1.82 -33.50 12.92
C THR A 124 -0.40 -34.07 12.82
N TYR A 125 0.61 -33.21 12.67
CA TYR A 125 2.01 -33.61 12.69
C TYR A 125 2.43 -34.17 14.07
N ALA A 126 2.07 -33.48 15.16
CA ALA A 126 2.36 -33.92 16.53
C ALA A 126 1.64 -35.23 16.92
N ILE A 127 0.44 -35.46 16.38
CA ILE A 127 -0.29 -36.73 16.53
C ILE A 127 0.41 -37.86 15.75
N LYS A 128 0.93 -37.56 14.55
CA LYS A 128 1.62 -38.53 13.70
C LYS A 128 3.04 -38.87 14.17
N HIS A 129 3.66 -37.98 14.94
CA HIS A 129 5.03 -38.13 15.48
C HIS A 129 5.09 -37.88 17.00
N PRO A 130 4.51 -38.77 17.83
CA PRO A 130 4.39 -38.56 19.26
C PRO A 130 5.72 -38.62 20.04
N SER A 131 6.79 -39.18 19.46
CA SER A 131 8.09 -39.39 20.12
C SER A 131 9.00 -38.15 20.20
N LEU A 132 8.61 -37.01 19.64
CA LEU A 132 9.42 -35.79 19.58
C LEU A 132 9.09 -34.77 20.70
N LYS A 133 8.28 -35.13 21.70
CA LYS A 133 7.79 -34.21 22.74
C LYS A 133 8.77 -33.93 23.90
N SER A 134 10.03 -34.36 23.85
CA SER A 134 10.91 -34.32 25.03
C SER A 134 11.92 -33.17 25.14
N GLU A 135 11.92 -32.16 24.25
CA GLU A 135 12.91 -31.06 24.34
C GLU A 135 12.32 -29.67 24.01
N PHE A 136 11.33 -29.23 24.78
CA PHE A 136 10.97 -27.80 24.92
C PHE A 136 10.64 -27.47 26.37
#